data_AF-A0A3M3Z9Q7-F1
#
_entry.id   AF-A0A3M3Z9Q7-F1
#
_cell.length_a   1.000
_cell.length_b   1.000
_cell.length_c   1.000
_cell.angle_alpha   90.00
_cell.angle_beta   90.00
_cell.angle_gamma   90.00
#
_symmetry.space_group_name_H-M   'P 1'
#
loop_
_entity.id
_entity.type
_entity.pdbx_description
1 polymer ?
#
loop_
_entity_poly.entity_id
_entity_poly.type
_entity_poly.pdbx_seq_one_letter_code
_entity_poly.pdbx_strand_id
1 'polypeptide(L)'
;WGEPPAAVAQKLADVRERAARKGRTVKFGIRLHVIVRETSEEAWKAASTLIEHISDETIAAAQKSFSRFDSEGQRRMAALHDGRRDNLEIAPNLWAGVGLVRGGAGTALVGNPQEVAERIKEYADLGIESFIFSGYPHLEEAYRFAELVFPLLPEPYASLAGRGITNLTGPFGEMIANDLPPQAK
;
A
#
# COMPACT_ATOMS: atom_id res chain seq x y z
N TRP A 1 8.89 -2.47 0.88
CA TRP A 1 8.09 -1.46 0.15
C TRP A 1 7.54 -2.10 -1.12
N GLY A 2 6.45 -1.57 -1.66
CA GLY A 2 5.81 -2.08 -2.88
C GLY A 2 6.68 -1.83 -4.11
N GLU A 3 7.11 -2.91 -4.74
CA GLU A 3 7.77 -2.94 -6.05
C GLU A 3 7.05 -3.97 -6.92
N PRO A 4 7.27 -3.97 -8.24
CA PRO A 4 6.73 -5.02 -9.10
C PRO A 4 7.04 -6.42 -8.55
N PRO A 5 6.10 -7.39 -8.63
CA PRO A 5 6.23 -8.72 -8.01
C PRO A 5 7.56 -9.43 -8.28
N ALA A 6 8.06 -9.36 -9.52
CA ALA A 6 9.36 -9.95 -9.88
C ALA A 6 10.54 -9.34 -9.09
N ALA A 7 10.55 -8.02 -8.91
CA ALA A 7 11.58 -7.33 -8.13
C ALA A 7 11.48 -7.66 -6.63
N VAL A 8 10.25 -7.82 -6.12
CA VAL A 8 10.02 -8.29 -4.75
C VAL A 8 10.53 -9.71 -4.58
N ALA A 9 10.21 -10.63 -5.49
CA ALA A 9 10.64 -12.03 -5.44
C ALA A 9 12.17 -12.16 -5.37
N GLN A 10 12.90 -11.41 -6.19
CA GLN A 10 14.37 -11.38 -6.16
C GLN A 10 14.92 -10.96 -4.79
N LYS A 11 14.32 -9.92 -4.18
CA LYS A 11 14.73 -9.44 -2.85
C LYS A 11 14.42 -10.42 -1.74
N LEU A 12 13.26 -11.07 -1.79
CA LEU A 12 12.89 -12.11 -0.84
C LEU A 12 13.87 -13.28 -0.91
N ALA A 13 14.25 -13.71 -2.12
CA ALA A 13 15.22 -14.77 -2.32
C ALA A 13 16.60 -14.44 -1.71
N ASP A 14 17.14 -13.24 -2.00
CA ASP A 14 18.43 -12.80 -1.45
C ASP A 14 18.42 -12.74 0.10
N VAL A 15 17.37 -12.18 0.69
CA VAL A 15 17.27 -12.09 2.16
C VAL A 15 17.09 -13.47 2.80
N ARG A 16 16.28 -14.36 2.19
CA ARG A 16 16.13 -15.75 2.65
C ARG A 16 17.45 -16.49 2.63
N GLU A 17 18.23 -16.37 1.55
CA GLU A 17 19.54 -17.01 1.44
C GLU A 17 20.50 -16.52 2.52
N ARG A 18 20.58 -15.20 2.73
CA ARG A 18 21.44 -14.61 3.77
C ARG A 18 21.03 -15.05 5.19
N ALA A 19 19.74 -15.13 5.46
CA ALA A 19 19.23 -15.61 6.75
C ALA A 19 19.56 -17.09 6.96
N ALA A 20 19.39 -17.93 5.93
CA ALA A 20 19.70 -19.36 5.97
C ALA A 20 21.19 -19.62 6.24
N ARG A 21 22.11 -18.84 5.65
CA ARG A 21 23.56 -18.90 5.96
C ARG A 21 23.89 -18.60 7.43
N LYS A 22 22.96 -18.00 8.17
CA LYS A 22 23.07 -17.72 9.62
C LYS A 22 22.22 -18.66 10.46
N GLY A 23 21.62 -19.71 9.88
CA GLY A 23 20.74 -20.64 10.59
C GLY A 23 19.44 -20.00 11.08
N ARG A 24 18.98 -18.92 10.42
CA ARG A 24 17.77 -18.17 10.81
C ARG A 24 16.71 -18.26 9.72
N THR A 25 15.46 -18.27 10.16
CA THR A 25 14.29 -17.99 9.31
C THR A 25 13.79 -16.58 9.60
N VAL A 26 13.25 -15.91 8.58
CA VAL A 26 12.68 -14.57 8.70
C VAL A 26 11.32 -14.51 8.03
N LYS A 27 10.46 -13.64 8.56
CA LYS A 27 9.17 -13.30 7.97
C LYS A 27 9.28 -12.01 7.17
N PHE A 28 8.39 -11.84 6.21
CA PHE A 28 8.40 -10.69 5.32
C PHE A 28 7.11 -9.90 5.39
N GLY A 29 7.26 -8.58 5.42
CA GLY A 29 6.15 -7.65 5.29
C GLY A 29 6.35 -6.71 4.11
N ILE A 30 5.25 -6.27 3.51
CA ILE A 30 5.24 -5.27 2.44
C ILE A 30 4.43 -4.04 2.85
N ARG A 31 4.86 -2.88 2.38
CA ARG A 31 4.22 -1.58 2.63
C ARG A 31 3.72 -1.04 1.30
N LEU A 32 2.41 -0.84 1.20
CA LEU A 32 1.70 -0.38 0.00
C LEU A 32 0.62 0.64 0.38
N HIS A 33 0.44 1.70 -0.39
CA HIS A 33 -0.79 2.47 -0.35
C HIS A 33 -1.91 1.68 -1.06
N VAL A 34 -3.18 1.95 -0.78
CA VAL A 34 -4.29 1.31 -1.48
C VAL A 34 -5.31 2.39 -1.86
N ILE A 35 -5.73 2.36 -3.12
CA ILE A 35 -6.81 3.17 -3.70
C ILE A 35 -7.78 2.19 -4.33
N VAL A 36 -8.68 1.65 -3.51
CA VAL A 36 -9.73 0.73 -3.95
C VAL A 36 -11.04 1.48 -4.10
N ARG A 37 -11.77 1.24 -5.19
CA ARG A 37 -13.15 1.73 -5.42
C ARG A 37 -13.99 0.57 -5.94
N GLU A 38 -15.28 0.80 -6.10
CA GLU A 38 -16.25 -0.17 -6.59
C GLU A 38 -15.91 -0.64 -8.01
N THR A 39 -15.41 0.27 -8.85
CA THR A 39 -14.91 -0.02 -10.19
C THR A 39 -13.46 0.41 -10.38
N SER A 40 -12.78 -0.20 -11.35
CA SER A 40 -11.39 0.11 -11.69
C SER A 40 -11.26 1.56 -12.18
N GLU A 41 -12.22 2.03 -12.99
CA GLU A 41 -12.25 3.40 -13.50
C GLU A 41 -12.32 4.43 -12.37
N GLU A 42 -13.18 4.20 -11.36
CA GLU A 42 -13.27 5.09 -10.20
C GLU A 42 -11.98 5.08 -9.37
N ALA A 43 -11.32 3.93 -9.23
CA ALA A 43 -10.06 3.82 -8.52
C ALA A 43 -8.95 4.61 -9.23
N TRP A 44 -8.84 4.48 -10.54
CA TRP A 44 -7.88 5.23 -11.34
C TRP A 44 -8.18 6.72 -11.36
N LYS A 45 -9.45 7.12 -11.44
CA LYS A 45 -9.87 8.51 -11.29
C LYS A 45 -9.47 9.07 -9.92
N ALA A 46 -9.69 8.32 -8.84
CA ALA A 46 -9.28 8.71 -7.49
C ALA A 46 -7.75 8.86 -7.37
N ALA A 47 -6.97 7.98 -8.03
CA ALA A 47 -5.52 8.10 -8.10
C ALA A 47 -5.07 9.36 -8.85
N SER A 48 -5.71 9.69 -9.98
CA SER A 48 -5.45 10.94 -10.71
C SER A 48 -5.79 12.18 -9.88
N THR A 49 -6.97 12.21 -9.25
CA THR A 49 -7.41 13.31 -8.38
C THR A 49 -6.44 13.49 -7.20
N LEU A 50 -5.92 12.42 -6.60
CA LEU A 50 -4.99 12.49 -5.48
C LEU A 50 -3.74 13.34 -5.78
N ILE A 51 -3.29 13.38 -7.03
CA ILE A 51 -2.08 14.11 -7.43
C ILE A 51 -2.37 15.36 -8.27
N GLU A 52 -3.64 15.69 -8.53
CA GLU A 52 -4.03 16.72 -9.51
C GLU A 52 -3.54 18.14 -9.13
N HIS A 53 -3.41 18.40 -7.83
CA HIS A 53 -2.97 19.70 -7.30
C HIS A 53 -1.49 19.76 -6.96
N ILE A 54 -0.74 18.67 -7.20
CA ILE A 54 0.70 18.70 -7.01
C ILE A 54 1.30 19.53 -8.16
N SER A 55 2.17 20.49 -7.87
CA SER A 55 2.88 21.25 -8.92
C SER A 55 4.17 20.55 -9.34
N ASP A 56 4.65 20.81 -10.56
CA ASP A 56 5.93 20.26 -11.04
C ASP A 56 7.10 20.72 -10.16
N GLU A 57 7.03 21.95 -9.66
CA GLU A 57 8.00 22.50 -8.69
C GLU A 57 8.00 21.68 -7.38
N THR A 58 6.83 21.29 -6.89
CA THR A 58 6.70 20.47 -5.68
C THR A 58 7.29 19.08 -5.90
N ILE A 59 7.07 18.48 -7.07
CA ILE A 59 7.70 17.19 -7.43
C ILE A 59 9.21 17.37 -7.48
N ALA A 60 9.73 18.35 -8.21
CA ALA A 60 11.16 18.58 -8.34
C ALA A 60 11.84 18.83 -6.99
N ALA A 61 11.19 19.60 -6.11
CA ALA A 61 11.66 19.84 -4.75
C ALA A 61 11.69 18.56 -3.90
N ALA A 62 10.64 17.74 -3.98
CA ALA A 62 10.57 16.45 -3.28
C ALA A 62 11.66 15.49 -3.79
N GLN A 63 11.84 15.36 -5.11
CA GLN A 63 12.85 14.49 -5.71
C GLN A 63 14.28 14.93 -5.35
N LYS A 64 14.55 16.23 -5.36
CA LYS A 64 15.84 16.79 -4.90
C LYS A 64 16.09 16.54 -3.41
N SER A 65 15.04 16.48 -2.59
CA SER A 65 15.14 16.11 -1.18
C SER A 65 15.47 14.61 -1.04
N PHE A 66 14.75 13.75 -1.76
CA PHE A 66 14.94 12.30 -1.73
C PHE A 66 16.33 11.87 -2.21
N SER A 67 16.92 12.58 -3.17
CA SER A 67 18.27 12.29 -3.68
C SER A 67 19.37 12.53 -2.63
N ARG A 68 19.06 13.17 -1.50
CA ARG A 68 19.99 13.38 -0.39
C ARG A 68 19.97 12.25 0.63
N PHE A 69 19.02 11.33 0.53
CA PHE A 69 18.94 10.18 1.43
C PHE A 69 19.93 9.09 0.98
N ASP A 70 20.50 8.38 1.96
CA ASP A 70 21.37 7.21 1.78
C ASP A 70 20.57 5.89 1.67
N SER A 71 19.24 5.98 1.64
CA SER A 71 18.34 4.84 1.60
C SER A 71 18.25 4.24 0.19
N GLU A 72 18.78 3.02 0.02
CA GLU A 72 18.57 2.22 -1.20
C GLU A 72 17.09 2.00 -1.50
N GLY A 73 16.25 1.92 -0.46
CA GLY A 73 14.80 1.82 -0.63
C GLY A 73 14.22 3.07 -1.27
N GLN A 74 14.57 4.26 -0.77
CA GLN A 74 14.11 5.51 -1.37
C GLN A 74 14.64 5.66 -2.80
N ARG A 75 15.92 5.37 -3.04
CA ARG A 75 16.53 5.43 -4.37
C ARG A 75 15.78 4.56 -5.37
N ARG A 76 15.47 3.31 -5.01
CA ARG A 76 14.71 2.38 -5.87
C ARG A 76 13.30 2.88 -6.13
N MET A 77 12.63 3.45 -5.12
CA MET A 77 11.28 3.99 -5.30
C MET A 77 11.25 5.21 -6.23
N ALA A 78 12.20 6.12 -6.11
CA ALA A 78 12.31 7.27 -7.02
C ALA A 78 12.55 6.83 -8.48
N ALA A 79 13.35 5.78 -8.68
CA ALA A 79 13.63 5.21 -10.00
C ALA A 79 12.39 4.58 -10.67
N LEU A 80 11.30 4.32 -9.94
CA LEU A 80 10.08 3.74 -10.51
C LEU A 80 9.30 4.72 -11.38
N HIS A 81 9.43 6.03 -11.12
CA HIS A 81 8.69 7.07 -11.84
C HIS A 81 9.61 8.13 -12.48
N ASP A 82 10.88 8.21 -12.08
CA ASP A 82 11.89 9.14 -12.63
C ASP A 82 11.43 10.62 -12.62
N GLY A 83 10.63 10.99 -11.62
CA GLY A 83 10.00 12.30 -11.50
C GLY A 83 8.88 12.62 -12.51
N ARG A 84 8.51 11.69 -13.40
CA ARG A 84 7.52 11.94 -14.46
C ARG A 84 6.11 11.49 -14.09
N ARG A 85 5.10 12.22 -14.58
CA ARG A 85 3.66 11.92 -14.38
C ARG A 85 3.02 11.07 -15.47
N ASP A 86 3.67 10.98 -16.62
CA ASP A 86 3.16 10.34 -17.83
C ASP A 86 3.17 8.80 -17.76
N ASN A 87 3.94 8.21 -16.85
CA ASN A 87 4.05 6.76 -16.70
C ASN A 87 4.18 6.34 -15.23
N LEU A 88 3.04 6.35 -14.53
CA LEU A 88 3.00 6.02 -13.10
C LEU A 88 2.48 4.61 -12.81
N GLU A 89 1.86 3.92 -13.76
CA GLU A 89 1.54 2.49 -13.60
C GLU A 89 2.78 1.66 -13.95
N ILE A 90 3.44 1.15 -12.92
CA ILE A 90 4.76 0.49 -13.05
C ILE A 90 4.66 -1.04 -13.15
N ALA A 91 3.49 -1.57 -12.82
CA ALA A 91 3.04 -2.94 -13.03
C ALA A 91 1.50 -2.93 -12.98
N PRO A 92 0.80 -3.97 -13.47
CA PRO A 92 -0.66 -4.00 -13.45
C PRO A 92 -1.20 -3.64 -12.07
N ASN A 93 -2.02 -2.59 -12.00
CA ASN A 93 -2.67 -2.11 -10.76
C ASN A 93 -1.68 -1.66 -9.67
N LEU A 94 -0.42 -1.40 -10.01
CA LEU A 94 0.61 -0.88 -9.11
C LEU A 94 1.08 0.49 -9.59
N TRP A 95 0.71 1.52 -8.84
CA TRP A 95 0.88 2.90 -9.24
C TRP A 95 1.89 3.64 -8.36
N ALA A 96 2.89 4.28 -8.96
CA ALA A 96 3.98 4.99 -8.30
C ALA A 96 3.70 6.47 -7.98
N GLY A 97 2.49 6.96 -8.28
CA GLY A 97 2.18 8.39 -8.15
C GLY A 97 2.22 8.92 -6.71
N VAL A 98 1.94 8.08 -5.71
CA VAL A 98 2.11 8.45 -4.29
C VAL A 98 3.56 8.83 -3.98
N GLY A 99 4.54 8.19 -4.65
CA GLY A 99 5.96 8.43 -4.48
C GLY A 99 6.48 9.75 -5.05
N LEU A 100 5.66 10.48 -5.83
CA LEU A 100 6.09 11.75 -6.43
C LEU A 100 6.49 12.79 -5.37
N VAL A 101 5.79 12.82 -4.25
CA VAL A 101 6.00 13.80 -3.16
C VAL A 101 6.12 13.17 -1.77
N ARG A 102 5.66 11.95 -1.58
CA ARG A 102 5.71 11.27 -0.29
C ARG A 102 6.93 10.35 -0.23
N GLY A 103 7.80 10.57 0.76
CA GLY A 103 8.88 9.64 1.07
C GLY A 103 8.36 8.29 1.60
N GLY A 104 9.13 7.23 1.44
CA GLY A 104 8.77 5.90 1.97
C GLY A 104 7.88 5.08 1.04
N ALA A 105 6.62 4.85 1.41
CA ALA A 105 5.67 4.01 0.65
C ALA A 105 5.25 4.71 -0.65
N GLY A 106 6.09 4.64 -1.67
CA GLY A 106 5.89 5.37 -2.93
C GLY A 106 5.04 4.64 -3.98
N THR A 107 4.36 3.54 -3.64
CA THR A 107 3.47 2.82 -4.55
C THR A 107 2.13 2.50 -3.90
N ALA A 108 1.08 2.47 -4.73
CA ALA A 108 -0.28 2.14 -4.37
C ALA A 108 -0.80 0.96 -5.20
N LEU A 109 -1.61 0.09 -4.58
CA LEU A 109 -2.52 -0.78 -5.33
C LEU A 109 -3.74 0.03 -5.75
N VAL A 110 -4.05 0.07 -7.04
CA VAL A 110 -5.16 0.86 -7.60
C VAL A 110 -6.03 -0.05 -8.45
N GLY A 111 -7.31 -0.18 -8.11
CA GLY A 111 -8.24 -1.02 -8.86
C GLY A 111 -9.57 -1.24 -8.14
N ASN A 112 -10.42 -2.07 -8.74
CA ASN A 112 -11.62 -2.59 -8.10
C ASN A 112 -11.26 -3.60 -6.98
N PRO A 113 -12.22 -4.06 -6.17
CA PRO A 113 -11.90 -4.88 -5.01
C PRO A 113 -11.27 -6.24 -5.37
N GLN A 114 -11.70 -6.84 -6.49
CA GLN A 114 -11.18 -8.11 -6.98
C GLN A 114 -9.74 -7.99 -7.48
N GLU A 115 -9.44 -6.94 -8.25
CA GLU A 115 -8.08 -6.66 -8.74
C GLU A 115 -7.12 -6.41 -7.57
N VAL A 116 -7.54 -5.61 -6.59
CA VAL A 116 -6.73 -5.34 -5.39
C VAL A 116 -6.50 -6.62 -4.58
N ALA A 117 -7.53 -7.44 -4.36
CA ALA A 117 -7.40 -8.71 -3.66
C ALA A 117 -6.47 -9.69 -4.42
N GLU A 118 -6.53 -9.72 -5.75
CA GLU A 118 -5.65 -10.52 -6.60
C GLU A 118 -4.18 -10.08 -6.46
N ARG A 119 -3.91 -8.78 -6.47
CA ARG A 119 -2.53 -8.26 -6.25
C ARG A 119 -2.03 -8.55 -4.84
N ILE A 120 -2.89 -8.48 -3.82
CA ILE A 120 -2.53 -8.88 -2.44
C ILE A 120 -2.16 -10.36 -2.42
N LYS A 121 -2.97 -11.21 -3.06
CA LYS A 121 -2.69 -12.65 -3.18
C LYS A 121 -1.37 -12.92 -3.91
N GLU A 122 -1.09 -12.22 -4.99
CA GLU A 122 0.17 -12.35 -5.74
C GLU A 122 1.39 -12.11 -4.83
N TYR A 123 1.37 -11.05 -4.02
CA TYR A 123 2.43 -10.81 -3.03
C TYR A 123 2.46 -11.86 -1.91
N ALA A 124 1.30 -12.33 -1.45
CA ALA A 124 1.22 -13.37 -0.44
C ALA A 124 1.81 -14.69 -0.93
N ASP A 125 1.58 -15.06 -2.19
CA ASP A 125 2.11 -16.27 -2.83
C ASP A 125 3.65 -16.22 -2.97
N LEU A 126 4.26 -15.02 -2.99
CA LEU A 126 5.72 -14.86 -2.89
C LEU A 126 6.27 -15.12 -1.47
N GLY A 127 5.38 -15.25 -0.48
CA GLY A 127 5.67 -15.46 0.94
C GLY A 127 5.77 -14.16 1.74
N ILE A 128 5.02 -13.12 1.35
CA ILE A 128 4.74 -11.98 2.22
C ILE A 128 3.62 -12.36 3.18
N GLU A 129 3.87 -12.24 4.48
CA GLU A 129 2.91 -12.59 5.55
C GLU A 129 2.25 -11.37 6.19
N SER A 130 2.80 -10.17 5.97
CA SER A 130 2.32 -8.95 6.62
C SER A 130 2.16 -7.82 5.62
N PHE A 131 1.00 -7.18 5.64
CA PHE A 131 0.69 -6.07 4.75
C PHE A 131 0.44 -4.81 5.56
N ILE A 132 1.24 -3.78 5.30
CA ILE A 132 1.14 -2.48 5.94
C ILE A 132 0.51 -1.53 4.92
N PHE A 133 -0.78 -1.27 5.08
CA PHE A 133 -1.54 -0.42 4.18
C PHE A 133 -1.65 1.03 4.66
N SER A 134 -1.99 1.92 3.73
CA SER A 134 -2.43 3.29 4.03
C SER A 134 -3.36 3.77 2.92
N GLY A 135 -4.29 4.65 3.24
CA GLY A 135 -5.07 5.41 2.27
C GLY A 135 -5.13 6.89 2.64
N TYR A 136 -5.61 7.75 1.73
CA TYR A 136 -5.93 9.15 2.02
C TYR A 136 -7.41 9.47 1.73
N PRO A 137 -8.14 10.10 2.68
CA PRO A 137 -7.77 10.27 4.08
C PRO A 137 -7.78 8.92 4.83
N HIS A 138 -6.96 8.79 5.88
CA HIS A 138 -6.64 7.47 6.44
C HIS A 138 -7.84 6.75 7.09
N LEU A 139 -8.77 7.47 7.70
CA LEU A 139 -9.92 6.89 8.40
C LEU A 139 -10.92 6.29 7.39
N GLU A 140 -11.35 7.11 6.44
CA GLU A 140 -12.33 6.75 5.42
C GLU A 140 -11.81 5.64 4.51
N GLU A 141 -10.53 5.68 4.15
CA GLU A 141 -9.93 4.61 3.35
C GLU A 141 -9.74 3.31 4.15
N ALA A 142 -9.61 3.36 5.49
CA ALA A 142 -9.60 2.15 6.31
C ALA A 142 -10.96 1.45 6.28
N TYR A 143 -12.06 2.21 6.42
CA TYR A 143 -13.42 1.69 6.26
C TYR A 143 -13.63 1.13 4.86
N ARG A 144 -13.30 1.90 3.82
CA ARG A 144 -13.45 1.47 2.43
C ARG A 144 -12.69 0.19 2.12
N PHE A 145 -11.47 0.05 2.61
CA PHE A 145 -10.70 -1.18 2.43
C PHE A 145 -11.33 -2.37 3.16
N ALA A 146 -11.79 -2.16 4.40
CA ALA A 146 -12.46 -3.21 5.18
C ALA A 146 -13.79 -3.65 4.52
N GLU A 147 -14.58 -2.72 3.99
CA GLU A 147 -15.87 -3.02 3.38
C GLU A 147 -15.72 -3.68 2.01
N LEU A 148 -14.79 -3.21 1.18
CA LEU A 148 -14.64 -3.68 -0.19
C LEU A 148 -13.73 -4.91 -0.31
N VAL A 149 -12.59 -4.92 0.40
CA VAL A 149 -11.52 -5.89 0.14
C VAL A 149 -11.52 -7.04 1.14
N PHE A 150 -11.76 -6.80 2.44
CA PHE A 150 -11.73 -7.89 3.43
C PHE A 150 -12.63 -9.08 3.05
N PRO A 151 -13.87 -8.91 2.53
CA PRO A 151 -14.71 -10.04 2.10
C PRO A 151 -14.07 -10.97 1.06
N LEU A 152 -13.07 -10.48 0.33
CA LEU A 152 -12.37 -11.21 -0.74
C LEU A 152 -11.06 -11.86 -0.25
N LEU A 153 -10.66 -11.60 0.99
CA LEU A 153 -9.47 -12.17 1.61
C LEU A 153 -9.77 -13.56 2.22
N PRO A 154 -8.77 -14.44 2.41
CA PRO A 154 -8.99 -15.70 3.11
C PRO A 154 -9.40 -15.50 4.57
N GLU A 155 -10.00 -16.51 5.18
CA GLU A 155 -10.27 -16.50 6.63
C GLU A 155 -8.96 -16.42 7.44
N PRO A 156 -8.93 -15.74 8.60
CA PRO A 156 -10.09 -15.16 9.30
C PRO A 156 -10.50 -13.76 8.79
N TYR A 157 -9.85 -13.22 7.76
CA TYR A 157 -10.03 -11.82 7.36
C TYR A 157 -11.39 -11.55 6.70
N ALA A 158 -11.89 -12.47 5.88
CA ALA A 158 -13.24 -12.36 5.31
C ALA A 158 -14.32 -12.20 6.39
N SER A 159 -14.28 -13.01 7.45
CA SER A 159 -15.27 -12.94 8.53
C SER A 159 -15.12 -11.74 9.48
N LEU A 160 -14.04 -10.95 9.35
CA LEU A 160 -13.93 -9.64 10.00
C LEU A 160 -14.74 -8.57 9.27
N ALA A 161 -15.00 -8.73 7.96
CA ALA A 161 -15.86 -7.81 7.22
C ALA A 161 -17.28 -7.87 7.78
N GLY A 162 -17.79 -6.74 8.28
CA GLY A 162 -19.12 -6.65 8.89
C GLY A 162 -19.19 -6.96 10.39
N ARG A 163 -18.08 -7.37 11.04
CA ARG A 163 -17.97 -7.35 12.50
C ARG A 163 -17.48 -5.98 12.92
N GLY A 164 -18.40 -5.05 13.22
CA GLY A 164 -18.09 -3.73 13.78
C GLY A 164 -17.45 -3.74 15.18
N ILE A 165 -16.86 -4.86 15.61
CA ILE A 165 -16.27 -5.02 16.94
C ILE A 165 -15.06 -5.96 16.81
N THR A 166 -13.87 -5.39 16.74
CA THR A 166 -12.65 -6.10 17.13
C THR A 166 -12.74 -6.41 18.63
N ASN A 167 -12.54 -7.67 19.02
CA ASN A 167 -12.32 -8.04 20.42
C ASN A 167 -11.06 -7.32 20.94
N LEU A 168 -11.25 -6.16 21.57
CA LEU A 168 -10.21 -5.32 22.17
C LEU A 168 -9.87 -5.81 23.58
N THR A 169 -9.42 -7.05 23.73
CA THR A 169 -9.02 -7.61 25.04
C THR A 169 -7.57 -7.22 25.44
N GLY A 170 -7.05 -6.08 24.97
CA GLY A 170 -5.69 -5.60 25.23
C GLY A 170 -5.63 -4.09 25.48
N PRO A 171 -4.58 -3.56 26.15
CA PRO A 171 -4.60 -2.21 26.70
C PRO A 171 -4.18 -1.19 25.63
N PHE A 172 -5.15 -0.59 24.94
CA PHE A 172 -4.92 0.61 24.11
C PHE A 172 -6.03 1.65 24.31
N GLY A 173 -5.66 2.91 24.13
CA GLY A 173 -6.48 4.10 24.39
C GLY A 173 -7.63 4.34 23.40
N GLU A 174 -8.45 5.31 23.82
CA GLU A 174 -9.69 5.90 23.25
C GLU A 174 -10.72 4.95 22.60
N MET A 175 -11.73 4.55 23.39
CA MET A 175 -12.88 3.70 23.00
C MET A 175 -13.87 4.39 22.05
N ILE A 176 -14.12 5.68 22.25
CA ILE A 176 -15.27 6.39 21.66
C ILE A 176 -15.22 6.41 20.12
N ALA A 177 -14.04 6.59 19.53
CA ALA A 177 -13.86 6.68 18.08
C ALA A 177 -14.05 5.33 17.35
N ASN A 178 -13.93 4.20 18.07
CA ASN A 178 -14.14 2.87 17.51
C ASN A 178 -15.61 2.44 17.56
N ASP A 179 -16.37 2.91 18.55
CA ASP A 179 -17.78 2.51 18.75
C ASP A 179 -18.76 3.43 18.02
N LEU A 180 -18.38 4.67 17.71
CA LEU A 180 -19.24 5.66 17.06
C LEU A 180 -18.65 6.06 15.70
N PRO A 181 -19.14 5.49 14.58
CA PRO A 181 -18.75 5.96 13.26
C PRO A 181 -19.17 7.43 13.10
N PRO A 182 -18.33 8.29 12.48
CA PRO A 182 -18.68 9.67 12.24
C PRO A 182 -19.95 9.76 11.38
N GLN A 183 -20.93 10.53 11.84
CA GLN A 183 -22.12 10.81 11.05
C GLN A 183 -21.76 11.78 9.93
N ALA A 184 -22.10 11.42 8.70
CA ALA A 184 -21.96 12.30 7.55
C ALA A 184 -22.75 13.61 7.78
N LYS A 185 -22.12 14.75 7.52
CA LYS A 185 -22.80 16.05 7.40
C LYS A 185 -23.24 16.29 5.97
#